data_AF-A0A7J5LAM6-F1
#
_entry.id   AF-A0A7J5LAM6-F1
#
_cell.length_a   1.000
_cell.length_b   1.000
_cell.length_c   1.000
_cell.angle_alpha   90.00
_cell.angle_beta   90.00
_cell.angle_gamma   90.00
#
_symmetry.space_group_name_H-M   'P 1'
#
loop_
_entity.id
_entity.type
_entity.pdbx_description
1 polymer ?
#
loop_
_entity_poly.entity_id
_entity_poly.type
_entity_poly.pdbx_seq_one_letter_code
_entity_poly.pdbx_strand_id
1 'polypeptide(L)'
;MVNFNIDISETEIIGYDKYLLDSLLIDRSKSLFYNKTCNIIWATDNYSPLGEGFKIDDPILSNNIINEYGLIIRPRVKKTKTEQVARARNKAEVFTPSWLCNKQNNLVDENWFGEKFLFNKEINYSWDTNNKKIKFPTKDGKLWTDYVLSTRLEISCGEAPYLVSRYDTITGQPINIIDRIGILDRKIRVINENTYTENDWMYWVLKAYQSIYGFELQGDNLLLARENLL
;
A
#
# COMPACT_ATOMS: atom_id res chain seq x y z
N MET A 1 20.74 -8.65 -12.27
CA MET A 1 19.32 -8.23 -12.15
C MET A 1 18.86 -8.65 -10.78
N VAL A 2 18.45 -7.71 -9.93
CA VAL A 2 17.76 -8.08 -8.68
C VAL A 2 16.44 -8.71 -9.11
N ASN A 3 16.21 -9.96 -8.71
CA ASN A 3 14.97 -10.67 -9.04
C ASN A 3 13.86 -10.02 -8.21
N PHE A 4 13.06 -9.13 -8.82
CA PHE A 4 12.01 -8.42 -8.11
C PHE A 4 10.87 -9.39 -7.80
N ASN A 5 10.77 -9.81 -6.53
CA ASN A 5 9.60 -10.54 -6.06
C ASN A 5 8.55 -9.53 -5.60
N ILE A 6 7.36 -9.61 -6.21
CA ILE A 6 6.21 -8.78 -5.84
C ILE A 6 5.62 -9.19 -4.48
N ASP A 7 5.80 -10.46 -4.14
CA ASP A 7 5.30 -11.09 -2.92
C ASP A 7 6.40 -10.99 -1.85
N ILE A 8 6.11 -10.34 -0.73
CA ILE A 8 7.06 -10.23 0.38
C ILE A 8 6.80 -11.41 1.30
N SER A 9 7.83 -12.22 1.54
CA SER A 9 7.71 -13.42 2.38
C SER A 9 7.62 -13.04 3.85
N GLU A 10 6.52 -13.36 4.51
CA GLU A 10 6.35 -13.18 5.95
C GLU A 10 7.34 -14.03 6.76
N THR A 11 7.74 -15.18 6.19
CA THR A 11 8.79 -16.03 6.74
C THR A 11 10.16 -15.36 6.70
N GLU A 12 10.42 -14.53 5.67
CA GLU A 12 11.64 -13.71 5.64
C GLU A 12 11.53 -12.53 6.60
N ILE A 13 10.38 -11.84 6.66
CA ILE A 13 10.14 -10.72 7.60
C ILE A 13 10.45 -11.15 9.03
N ILE A 14 9.91 -12.29 9.49
CA ILE A 14 10.12 -12.76 10.86
C ILE A 14 11.59 -13.17 11.12
N GLY A 15 12.31 -13.59 10.09
CA GLY A 15 13.75 -13.87 10.16
C GLY A 15 14.60 -12.61 10.32
N TYR A 16 14.14 -11.46 9.81
CA TYR A 16 14.79 -10.16 9.99
C TYR A 16 14.41 -9.50 11.33
N ASP A 17 13.12 -9.37 11.61
CA ASP A 17 12.61 -8.79 12.84
C ASP A 17 11.22 -9.34 13.17
N LYS A 18 11.12 -10.11 14.25
CA LYS A 18 9.85 -10.65 14.72
C LYS A 18 8.85 -9.55 15.10
N TYR A 19 9.32 -8.44 15.67
CA TYR A 19 8.45 -7.35 16.09
C TYR A 19 7.83 -6.61 14.90
N LEU A 20 8.48 -6.67 13.73
CA LEU A 20 7.94 -6.08 12.51
C LEU A 20 6.67 -6.80 12.07
N LEU A 21 6.71 -8.13 11.89
CA LEU A 21 5.53 -8.89 11.47
C LEU A 21 4.38 -8.75 12.48
N ASP A 22 4.67 -8.88 13.77
CA ASP A 22 3.66 -8.69 14.83
C ASP A 22 3.03 -7.28 14.76
N SER A 23 3.82 -6.24 14.44
CA SER A 23 3.33 -4.87 14.27
C SER A 23 2.44 -4.71 13.04
N LEU A 24 2.76 -5.40 11.94
CA LEU A 24 1.96 -5.39 10.70
C LEU A 24 0.63 -6.11 10.88
N LEU A 25 0.45 -6.93 11.91
CA LEU A 25 -0.81 -7.62 12.21
C LEU A 25 -1.73 -6.84 13.16
N ILE A 26 -1.29 -5.73 13.74
CA ILE A 26 -2.11 -4.98 14.71
C ILE A 26 -3.33 -4.33 14.02
N ASP A 27 -4.52 -4.62 14.54
CA ASP A 27 -5.75 -3.87 14.23
C ASP A 27 -5.80 -2.62 15.11
N ARG A 28 -5.50 -1.47 14.52
CA ARG A 28 -5.46 -0.19 15.24
C ARG A 28 -6.84 0.22 15.76
N SER A 29 -7.90 -0.05 15.01
CA SER A 29 -9.27 0.35 15.38
C SER A 29 -9.81 -0.51 16.52
N LYS A 30 -9.68 -1.84 16.44
CA LYS A 30 -10.04 -2.73 17.56
C LYS A 30 -9.16 -2.50 18.77
N SER A 31 -7.86 -2.26 18.57
CA SER A 31 -6.95 -2.04 19.70
C SER A 31 -7.32 -0.81 20.51
N LEU A 32 -7.68 0.28 19.81
CA LEU A 32 -8.18 1.50 20.43
C LEU A 32 -9.51 1.25 21.15
N PHE A 33 -10.46 0.57 20.50
CA PHE A 33 -11.79 0.32 21.06
C PHE A 33 -11.76 -0.53 22.34
N TYR A 34 -10.96 -1.60 22.35
CA TYR A 34 -10.87 -2.50 23.50
C TYR A 34 -9.79 -2.12 24.51
N ASN A 35 -9.05 -1.04 24.26
CA ASN A 35 -7.90 -0.60 25.07
C ASN A 35 -6.90 -1.75 25.37
N LYS A 36 -6.62 -2.58 24.36
CA LYS A 36 -5.65 -3.68 24.39
C LYS A 36 -5.19 -3.99 22.97
N THR A 37 -3.97 -4.50 22.77
CA THR A 37 -3.53 -4.92 21.44
C THR A 37 -4.41 -6.06 20.90
N CYS A 38 -4.97 -5.84 19.72
CA CYS A 38 -5.77 -6.80 18.96
C CYS A 38 -5.13 -6.97 17.58
N ASN A 39 -5.13 -8.19 17.05
CA ASN A 39 -4.73 -8.44 15.67
C ASN A 39 -5.90 -8.23 14.71
N ILE A 40 -5.57 -7.99 13.44
CA ILE A 40 -6.52 -8.08 12.33
C ILE A 40 -7.06 -9.51 12.26
N ILE A 41 -8.28 -9.66 11.76
CA ILE A 41 -8.93 -10.96 11.56
C ILE A 41 -8.93 -11.32 10.09
N TRP A 42 -9.10 -12.60 9.76
CA TRP A 42 -9.17 -13.04 8.37
C TRP A 42 -10.26 -12.32 7.58
N ALA A 43 -11.46 -12.16 8.17
CA ALA A 43 -12.64 -11.56 7.54
C ALA A 43 -12.98 -12.16 6.16
N THR A 44 -12.54 -13.40 5.93
CA THR A 44 -12.85 -14.22 4.78
C THR A 44 -12.81 -15.69 5.17
N ASP A 45 -13.63 -16.51 4.52
CA ASP A 45 -13.72 -17.96 4.71
C ASP A 45 -12.80 -18.75 3.77
N ASN A 46 -12.03 -18.06 2.92
CA ASN A 46 -11.11 -18.69 1.96
C ASN A 46 -10.08 -19.62 2.63
N TYR A 47 -9.71 -19.32 3.88
CA TYR A 47 -8.71 -20.07 4.63
C TYR A 47 -9.33 -21.09 5.59
N SER A 48 -10.66 -21.09 5.77
CA SER A 48 -11.36 -21.97 6.71
C SER A 48 -11.12 -23.48 6.50
N PRO A 49 -10.86 -23.99 5.28
CA PRO A 49 -10.44 -25.39 5.10
C PRO A 49 -9.15 -25.79 5.83
N LEU A 50 -8.30 -24.83 6.25
CA LEU A 50 -7.10 -25.08 7.06
C LEU A 50 -7.41 -25.37 8.54
N GLY A 51 -8.66 -25.16 8.99
CA GLY A 51 -9.11 -25.53 10.32
C GLY A 51 -9.07 -24.40 11.35
N GLU A 52 -8.79 -24.74 12.60
CA GLU A 52 -8.75 -23.80 13.73
C GLU A 52 -7.67 -22.73 13.54
N GLY A 53 -8.01 -21.46 13.79
CA GLY A 53 -7.12 -20.31 13.56
C GLY A 53 -7.23 -19.69 12.17
N PHE A 54 -8.07 -20.25 11.29
CA PHE A 54 -8.28 -19.79 9.91
C PHE A 54 -9.76 -19.51 9.58
N LYS A 55 -10.63 -19.42 10.59
CA LYS A 55 -12.03 -19.04 10.42
C LYS A 55 -12.15 -17.54 10.16
N ILE A 56 -13.30 -17.14 9.65
CA ILE A 56 -13.60 -15.76 9.26
C ILE A 56 -13.35 -14.73 10.37
N ASP A 57 -13.61 -15.10 11.62
CA ASP A 57 -13.50 -14.26 12.81
C ASP A 57 -12.22 -14.52 13.63
N ASP A 58 -11.41 -15.51 13.23
CA ASP A 58 -10.14 -15.80 13.89
C ASP A 58 -9.13 -14.65 13.63
N PRO A 59 -8.33 -14.27 14.64
CA PRO A 59 -7.23 -13.34 14.46
C PRO A 59 -6.12 -13.97 13.61
N ILE A 60 -5.51 -13.17 12.74
CA ILE A 60 -4.31 -13.58 12.02
C ILE A 60 -3.13 -13.46 13.00
N LEU A 61 -2.54 -14.60 13.37
CA LEU A 61 -1.32 -14.65 14.17
C LEU A 61 -0.13 -14.95 13.25
N SER A 62 1.07 -14.53 13.64
CA SER A 62 2.30 -14.75 12.87
C SER A 62 2.52 -16.24 12.54
N ASN A 63 2.19 -17.16 13.46
CA ASN A 63 2.29 -18.59 13.22
C ASN A 63 1.31 -19.12 12.13
N ASN A 64 0.25 -18.38 11.81
CA ASN A 64 -0.70 -18.76 10.77
C ASN A 64 -0.21 -18.40 9.35
N ILE A 65 0.90 -17.67 9.22
CA ILE A 65 1.35 -17.08 7.94
C ILE A 65 2.86 -17.23 7.71
N ILE A 66 3.54 -18.12 8.44
CA ILE A 66 4.97 -18.38 8.26
C ILE A 66 5.23 -19.85 7.96
N ASN A 67 6.44 -20.17 7.49
CA ASN A 67 6.92 -21.52 7.21
C ASN A 67 5.97 -22.28 6.27
N GLU A 68 5.33 -23.35 6.73
CA GLU A 68 4.38 -24.16 5.95
C GLU A 68 3.16 -23.35 5.49
N TYR A 69 2.83 -22.26 6.18
CA TYR A 69 1.76 -21.33 5.82
C TYR A 69 2.26 -20.07 5.09
N GLY A 70 3.57 -19.91 4.85
CA GLY A 70 4.17 -18.70 4.30
C GLY A 70 3.86 -18.38 2.84
N LEU A 71 2.91 -19.08 2.22
CA LEU A 71 2.48 -18.86 0.83
C LEU A 71 0.94 -18.76 0.71
N ILE A 72 0.21 -18.76 1.82
CA ILE A 72 -1.26 -18.75 1.79
C ILE A 72 -1.80 -17.34 1.52
N ILE A 73 -1.18 -16.31 2.10
CA ILE A 73 -1.40 -14.92 1.74
C ILE A 73 -0.41 -14.60 0.63
N ARG A 74 -0.93 -14.01 -0.46
CA ARG A 74 -0.15 -13.65 -1.64
C ARG A 74 -0.89 -12.60 -2.45
N PRO A 75 -0.17 -11.72 -3.18
CA PRO A 75 -0.75 -10.79 -4.13
C PRO A 75 -1.71 -11.49 -5.07
N ARG A 76 -2.82 -10.85 -5.41
CA ARG A 76 -3.85 -11.46 -6.27
C ARG A 76 -3.28 -11.96 -7.59
N VAL A 77 -2.35 -11.23 -8.18
CA VAL A 77 -1.68 -11.61 -9.44
C VAL A 77 -0.92 -12.95 -9.33
N LYS A 78 -0.58 -13.42 -8.12
CA LYS A 78 0.01 -14.73 -7.85
C LYS A 78 -1.02 -15.82 -7.53
N LYS A 79 -2.28 -15.45 -7.24
CA LYS A 79 -3.38 -16.41 -7.02
C LYS A 79 -3.80 -17.05 -8.35
N THR A 80 -4.30 -18.27 -8.31
CA THR A 80 -4.83 -18.98 -9.49
C THR A 80 -6.04 -18.24 -10.08
N LYS A 81 -6.30 -18.42 -11.38
CA LYS A 81 -7.48 -17.80 -12.03
C LYS A 81 -8.80 -18.18 -11.34
N THR A 82 -8.90 -19.42 -10.86
CA THR A 82 -10.09 -19.91 -10.14
C THR A 82 -10.28 -19.15 -8.83
N GLU A 83 -9.22 -18.98 -8.03
CA GLU A 83 -9.26 -18.18 -6.80
C GLU A 83 -9.63 -16.71 -7.09
N GLN A 84 -9.02 -16.10 -8.11
CA GLN A 84 -9.31 -14.72 -8.51
C GLN A 84 -10.77 -14.52 -8.90
N VAL A 85 -11.35 -15.45 -9.68
CA VAL A 85 -12.77 -15.41 -10.10
C VAL A 85 -13.68 -15.60 -8.89
N ALA A 86 -13.37 -16.55 -8.00
CA ALA A 86 -14.15 -16.78 -6.79
C ALA A 86 -14.16 -15.54 -5.88
N ARG A 87 -13.01 -14.90 -5.65
CA ARG A 87 -12.91 -13.68 -4.82
C ARG A 87 -13.61 -12.49 -5.46
N ALA A 88 -13.50 -12.30 -6.78
CA ALA A 88 -14.25 -11.24 -7.47
C ALA A 88 -15.76 -11.40 -7.31
N ARG A 89 -16.29 -12.63 -7.42
CA ARG A 89 -17.72 -12.91 -7.29
C ARG A 89 -18.22 -12.84 -5.85
N ASN A 90 -17.49 -13.44 -4.92
CA ASN A 90 -17.97 -13.67 -3.55
C ASN A 90 -17.59 -12.53 -2.59
N LYS A 91 -16.51 -11.80 -2.88
CA LYS A 91 -15.93 -10.77 -2.00
C LYS A 91 -15.82 -9.40 -2.68
N ALA A 92 -16.32 -9.26 -3.90
CA ALA A 92 -16.20 -8.04 -4.71
C ALA A 92 -14.75 -7.54 -4.88
N GLU A 93 -13.77 -8.45 -4.79
CA GLU A 93 -12.35 -8.09 -4.93
C GLU A 93 -12.02 -7.87 -6.41
N VAL A 94 -11.92 -6.60 -6.80
CA VAL A 94 -11.53 -6.14 -8.14
C VAL A 94 -10.45 -5.07 -7.98
N PHE A 95 -9.29 -5.29 -8.60
CA PHE A 95 -8.21 -4.29 -8.54
C PHE A 95 -8.30 -3.27 -9.66
N THR A 96 -7.87 -2.06 -9.33
CA THR A 96 -7.72 -0.98 -10.29
C THR A 96 -6.32 -1.05 -10.91
N PRO A 97 -6.17 -1.10 -12.25
CA PRO A 97 -4.86 -1.08 -12.89
C PRO A 97 -4.11 0.23 -12.61
N SER A 98 -2.78 0.19 -12.57
CA SER A 98 -1.97 1.33 -12.11
C SER A 98 -2.15 2.58 -12.95
N TRP A 99 -2.43 2.46 -14.26
CA TRP A 99 -2.69 3.63 -15.11
C TRP A 99 -3.99 4.36 -14.70
N LEU A 100 -4.99 3.63 -14.21
CA LEU A 100 -6.25 4.22 -13.76
C LEU A 100 -6.10 4.80 -12.36
N CYS A 101 -5.37 4.12 -11.46
CA CYS A 101 -4.96 4.68 -10.17
C CYS A 101 -4.19 6.00 -10.37
N ASN A 102 -3.24 6.01 -11.30
CA ASN A 102 -2.45 7.19 -11.64
C ASN A 102 -3.32 8.38 -12.08
N LYS A 103 -4.27 8.12 -13.00
CA LYS A 103 -5.21 9.13 -13.47
C LYS A 103 -6.02 9.74 -12.32
N GLN A 104 -6.48 8.93 -11.38
CA GLN A 104 -7.24 9.41 -10.23
C GLN A 104 -6.37 10.17 -9.21
N ASN A 105 -5.16 9.67 -8.93
CA ASN A 105 -4.21 10.39 -8.08
C ASN A 105 -3.82 11.75 -8.70
N ASN A 106 -3.70 11.83 -10.02
CA ASN A 106 -3.49 13.09 -10.72
C ASN A 106 -4.65 14.06 -10.50
N LEU A 107 -5.91 13.64 -10.58
CA LEU A 107 -7.05 14.53 -10.29
C LEU A 107 -6.99 15.10 -8.86
N VAL A 108 -6.58 14.29 -7.89
CA VAL A 108 -6.43 14.70 -6.49
C VAL A 108 -5.29 15.71 -6.31
N ASP A 109 -4.15 15.47 -6.96
CA ASP A 109 -3.02 16.39 -6.92
C ASP A 109 -3.27 17.68 -7.69
N GLU A 110 -3.87 17.61 -8.88
CA GLU A 110 -4.26 18.77 -9.68
C GLU A 110 -5.17 19.71 -8.88
N ASN A 111 -6.11 19.15 -8.11
CA ASN A 111 -6.96 19.93 -7.23
C ASN A 111 -6.17 20.58 -6.07
N TRP A 112 -5.19 19.88 -5.50
CA TRP A 112 -4.39 20.40 -4.38
C TRP A 112 -3.39 21.48 -4.82
N PHE A 113 -2.72 21.28 -5.95
CA PHE A 113 -1.66 22.14 -6.49
C PHE A 113 -2.19 23.27 -7.39
N GLY A 114 -3.35 23.09 -8.03
CA GLY A 114 -3.87 24.02 -9.03
C GLY A 114 -3.10 24.01 -10.36
N GLU A 115 -2.34 22.96 -10.64
CA GLU A 115 -1.54 22.77 -11.86
C GLU A 115 -1.62 21.32 -12.33
N LYS A 116 -1.49 21.10 -13.64
CA LYS A 116 -1.55 19.78 -14.28
C LYS A 116 -0.19 19.17 -14.48
N PHE A 117 -0.15 17.85 -14.60
CA PHE A 117 1.04 17.08 -14.99
C PHE A 117 2.25 17.25 -14.05
N LEU A 118 2.02 17.49 -12.75
CA LEU A 118 3.10 17.69 -11.78
C LEU A 118 4.01 16.47 -11.66
N PHE A 119 3.42 15.30 -11.42
CA PHE A 119 4.19 14.07 -11.20
C PHE A 119 4.43 13.30 -12.51
N ASN A 120 3.42 13.25 -13.38
CA ASN A 120 3.47 12.60 -14.67
C ASN A 120 2.30 13.09 -15.54
N LYS A 121 2.30 12.66 -16.81
CA LYS A 121 1.19 12.86 -17.75
C LYS A 121 0.65 11.51 -18.21
N GLU A 122 -0.66 11.31 -18.17
CA GLU A 122 -1.28 10.09 -18.64
C GLU A 122 -1.14 9.93 -20.17
N ILE A 123 -0.83 8.71 -20.62
CA ILE A 123 -0.73 8.34 -22.03
C ILE A 123 -1.41 6.97 -22.21
N ASN A 124 -2.63 6.97 -22.76
CA ASN A 124 -3.43 5.74 -22.93
C ASN A 124 -3.53 4.93 -21.63
N TYR A 125 -2.94 3.73 -21.60
CA TYR A 125 -2.86 2.81 -20.46
C TYR A 125 -1.50 2.87 -19.73
N SER A 126 -0.83 4.02 -19.78
CA SER A 126 0.47 4.29 -19.18
C SER A 126 0.62 5.78 -18.82
N TRP A 127 1.81 6.23 -18.45
CA TRP A 127 2.13 7.61 -18.14
C TRP A 127 3.60 7.94 -18.49
N ASP A 128 3.85 9.21 -18.74
CA ASP A 128 5.19 9.77 -18.90
C ASP A 128 5.57 10.57 -17.65
N THR A 129 6.61 10.10 -16.95
CA THR A 129 7.05 10.63 -15.66
C THR A 129 7.69 12.00 -15.82
N ASN A 130 7.20 13.00 -15.08
CA ASN A 130 7.83 14.30 -15.04
C ASN A 130 9.03 14.24 -14.08
N ASN A 131 10.25 14.31 -14.60
CA ASN A 131 11.48 14.25 -13.80
C ASN A 131 11.96 15.62 -13.27
N LYS A 132 11.24 16.71 -13.56
CA LYS A 132 11.60 18.03 -13.06
C LYS A 132 11.19 18.18 -11.60
N LYS A 133 12.02 18.86 -10.82
CA LYS A 133 11.72 19.24 -9.43
C LYS A 133 10.39 20.00 -9.35
N ILE A 134 9.54 19.60 -8.42
CA ILE A 134 8.26 20.25 -8.13
C ILE A 134 8.54 21.59 -7.45
N LYS A 135 7.90 22.63 -7.96
CA LYS A 135 8.10 23.99 -7.47
C LYS A 135 7.20 24.26 -6.25
N PHE A 136 7.82 24.77 -5.21
CA PHE A 136 7.15 25.34 -4.04
C PHE A 136 7.72 26.75 -3.75
N PRO A 137 6.94 27.66 -3.16
CA PRO A 137 5.51 27.50 -2.83
C PRO A 137 4.63 27.38 -4.07
N THR A 138 3.44 26.80 -3.91
CA THR A 138 2.40 26.79 -4.96
C THR A 138 1.91 28.22 -5.25
N LYS A 139 1.12 28.42 -6.31
CA LYS A 139 0.58 29.74 -6.68
C LYS A 139 -0.26 30.38 -5.57
N ASP A 140 -0.91 29.57 -4.74
CA ASP A 140 -1.69 29.98 -3.57
C ASP A 140 -0.90 29.93 -2.25
N GLY A 141 0.42 29.76 -2.31
CA GLY A 141 1.32 29.90 -1.16
C GLY A 141 1.55 28.65 -0.32
N LYS A 142 1.01 27.48 -0.68
CA LYS A 142 1.23 26.23 0.05
C LYS A 142 2.68 25.77 -0.06
N LEU A 143 3.21 25.26 1.04
CA LEU A 143 4.56 24.71 1.13
C LEU A 143 4.57 23.21 0.82
N TRP A 144 5.75 22.67 0.54
CA TRP A 144 5.92 21.25 0.30
C TRP A 144 5.57 20.41 1.54
N THR A 145 5.80 20.95 2.72
CA THR A 145 5.41 20.35 4.00
C THR A 145 3.90 20.20 4.12
N ASP A 146 3.12 21.15 3.59
CA ASP A 146 1.66 21.06 3.58
C ASP A 146 1.18 19.91 2.70
N TYR A 147 1.88 19.64 1.59
CA TYR A 147 1.59 18.48 0.74
C TYR A 147 1.88 17.17 1.46
N VAL A 148 3.07 17.08 2.09
CA VAL A 148 3.48 15.92 2.87
C VAL A 148 2.50 15.64 4.01
N LEU A 149 2.02 16.68 4.70
CA LEU A 149 1.08 16.55 5.82
C LEU A 149 -0.38 16.37 5.38
N SER A 150 -0.71 16.54 4.09
CA SER A 150 -2.09 16.41 3.61
C SER A 150 -2.63 15.00 3.85
N THR A 151 -3.68 14.87 4.64
CA THR A 151 -4.26 13.56 4.97
C THR A 151 -4.90 12.92 3.74
N ARG A 152 -4.56 11.66 3.47
CA ARG A 152 -5.12 10.86 2.37
C ARG A 152 -5.59 9.52 2.92
N LEU A 153 -6.76 9.07 2.45
CA LEU A 153 -7.36 7.81 2.86
C LEU A 153 -7.77 7.03 1.63
N GLU A 154 -7.30 5.79 1.53
CA GLU A 154 -7.80 4.79 0.58
C GLU A 154 -8.79 3.87 1.33
N ILE A 155 -10.07 3.94 0.96
CA ILE A 155 -11.12 3.07 1.53
C ILE A 155 -11.23 1.82 0.66
N SER A 156 -11.44 0.66 1.28
CA SER A 156 -11.39 -0.66 0.63
C SER A 156 -10.09 -0.81 -0.16
N CYS A 157 -8.96 -0.59 0.51
CA CYS A 157 -7.68 -0.42 -0.16
C CYS A 157 -7.16 -1.68 -0.82
N GLY A 158 -7.66 -2.88 -0.49
CA GLY A 158 -7.09 -4.12 -0.99
C GLY A 158 -5.59 -4.16 -0.68
N GLU A 159 -4.74 -4.15 -1.72
CA GLU A 159 -3.27 -4.12 -1.66
C GLU A 159 -2.66 -2.69 -1.67
N ALA A 160 -3.51 -1.66 -1.50
CA ALA A 160 -3.23 -0.23 -1.47
C ALA A 160 -2.61 0.41 -2.74
N PRO A 161 -3.13 0.11 -3.96
CA PRO A 161 -2.55 0.61 -5.21
C PRO A 161 -2.61 2.13 -5.39
N TYR A 162 -3.44 2.85 -4.64
CA TYR A 162 -3.45 4.33 -4.69
C TYR A 162 -2.45 4.94 -3.71
N LEU A 163 -2.11 4.25 -2.62
CA LEU A 163 -1.10 4.72 -1.66
C LEU A 163 0.33 4.38 -2.10
N VAL A 164 0.56 3.18 -2.62
CA VAL A 164 1.89 2.70 -3.04
C VAL A 164 1.78 1.80 -4.27
N SER A 165 2.66 1.97 -5.25
CA SER A 165 2.59 1.22 -6.50
C SER A 165 3.91 0.51 -6.83
N ARG A 166 4.26 -0.51 -6.04
CA ARG A 166 5.47 -1.35 -6.28
C ARG A 166 5.40 -2.12 -7.61
N TYR A 167 4.19 -2.50 -8.02
CA TYR A 167 3.88 -3.23 -9.24
C TYR A 167 2.47 -2.88 -9.71
N ASP A 168 2.16 -3.22 -10.96
CA ASP A 168 0.79 -3.14 -11.46
C ASP A 168 -0.04 -4.34 -10.96
N THR A 169 -1.14 -4.05 -10.27
CA THR A 169 -1.99 -5.05 -9.58
C THR A 169 -2.78 -5.96 -10.52
N ILE A 170 -2.72 -5.73 -11.84
CA ILE A 170 -3.36 -6.58 -12.85
C ILE A 170 -2.32 -7.47 -13.54
N THR A 171 -1.18 -6.90 -13.91
CA THR A 171 -0.13 -7.58 -14.69
C THR A 171 0.97 -8.19 -13.83
N GLY A 172 1.10 -7.75 -12.59
CA GLY A 172 2.20 -8.11 -11.68
C GLY A 172 3.56 -7.54 -12.12
N GLN A 173 3.60 -6.65 -13.10
CA GLN A 173 4.85 -6.06 -13.57
C GLN A 173 5.37 -5.02 -12.57
N PRO A 174 6.67 -5.07 -12.21
CA PRO A 174 7.25 -4.09 -11.31
C PRO A 174 7.23 -2.68 -11.91
N ILE A 175 7.07 -1.69 -11.04
CA ILE A 175 7.15 -0.28 -11.41
C ILE A 175 8.41 0.30 -10.77
N ASN A 176 9.28 0.90 -11.59
CA ASN A 176 10.49 1.57 -11.12
C ASN A 176 10.13 2.68 -10.13
N ILE A 177 10.97 2.91 -9.12
CA ILE A 177 10.73 3.91 -8.06
C ILE A 177 10.34 5.27 -8.64
N ILE A 178 11.03 5.72 -9.69
CA ILE A 178 10.78 7.02 -10.32
C ILE A 178 9.42 7.11 -11.02
N ASP A 179 8.89 5.97 -11.47
CA ASP A 179 7.63 5.86 -12.21
C ASP A 179 6.45 5.53 -11.30
N ARG A 180 6.67 5.33 -10.00
CA ARG A 180 5.60 4.99 -9.06
C ARG A 180 4.60 6.14 -8.90
N ILE A 181 3.33 5.76 -8.76
CA ILE A 181 2.18 6.67 -8.81
C ILE A 181 1.46 6.79 -7.49
N GLY A 182 1.83 5.98 -6.49
CA GLY A 182 1.21 5.98 -5.18
C GLY A 182 1.35 7.34 -4.49
N ILE A 183 0.34 7.74 -3.72
CA ILE A 183 0.37 8.99 -2.96
C ILE A 183 1.57 9.05 -2.01
N LEU A 184 1.95 7.93 -1.39
CA LEU A 184 3.16 7.88 -0.56
C LEU A 184 4.41 8.07 -1.42
N ASP A 185 4.49 7.39 -2.57
CA ASP A 185 5.62 7.52 -3.51
C ASP A 185 5.80 8.99 -3.94
N ARG A 186 4.70 9.68 -4.24
CA ARG A 186 4.67 11.11 -4.57
C ARG A 186 5.12 12.01 -3.41
N LYS A 187 4.67 11.72 -2.19
CA LYS A 187 5.13 12.45 -0.99
C LYS A 187 6.62 12.25 -0.74
N ILE A 188 7.11 11.01 -0.84
CA ILE A 188 8.55 10.69 -0.67
C ILE A 188 9.37 11.39 -1.76
N ARG A 189 8.89 11.45 -3.00
CA ARG A 189 9.53 12.26 -4.05
C ARG A 189 9.64 13.74 -3.64
N VAL A 190 8.54 14.34 -3.18
CA VAL A 190 8.56 15.74 -2.72
C VAL A 190 9.55 15.93 -1.56
N ILE A 191 9.65 14.97 -0.64
CA ILE A 191 10.64 14.99 0.45
C ILE A 191 12.06 14.94 -0.11
N ASN A 192 12.36 13.96 -0.98
CA ASN A 192 13.67 13.80 -1.62
C ASN A 192 14.13 15.07 -2.34
N GLU A 193 13.21 15.81 -2.95
CA GLU A 193 13.52 17.04 -3.66
C GLU A 193 13.80 18.24 -2.72
N ASN A 194 13.45 18.17 -1.42
CA ASN A 194 13.48 19.30 -0.49
C ASN A 194 14.29 19.08 0.80
N THR A 195 14.71 17.85 1.12
CA THR A 195 15.56 17.54 2.29
C THR A 195 16.98 17.21 1.86
N TYR A 196 17.99 17.60 2.67
CA TYR A 196 19.40 17.40 2.35
C TYR A 196 20.19 16.61 3.39
N THR A 197 19.55 16.23 4.50
CA THR A 197 20.16 15.43 5.56
C THR A 197 19.31 14.22 5.85
N GLU A 198 19.93 13.13 6.27
CA GLU A 198 19.23 11.89 6.62
C GLU A 198 18.22 12.10 7.75
N ASN A 199 18.55 12.90 8.76
CA ASN A 199 17.65 13.18 9.88
C ASN A 199 16.38 13.92 9.46
N ASP A 200 16.53 14.94 8.60
CA ASP A 200 15.39 15.70 8.08
C ASP A 200 14.55 14.82 7.13
N TRP A 201 15.21 14.04 6.27
CA TRP A 201 14.55 13.08 5.41
C TRP A 201 13.72 12.07 6.20
N MET A 202 14.32 11.44 7.21
CA MET A 202 13.66 10.43 8.05
C MET A 202 12.47 11.03 8.81
N TYR A 203 12.63 12.25 9.33
CA TYR A 203 11.55 12.98 10.00
C TYR A 203 10.36 13.19 9.06
N TRP A 204 10.58 13.65 7.84
CA TRP A 204 9.50 13.92 6.91
C TRP A 204 8.90 12.68 6.27
N VAL A 205 9.69 11.61 6.06
CA VAL A 205 9.16 10.31 5.65
C VAL A 205 8.20 9.78 6.72
N LEU A 206 8.59 9.84 8.01
CA LEU A 206 7.68 9.47 9.09
C LEU A 206 6.38 10.27 9.05
N LYS A 207 6.44 11.58 8.75
CA LYS A 207 5.23 12.41 8.55
C LYS A 207 4.40 12.01 7.34
N ALA A 208 5.03 11.56 6.24
CA ALA A 208 4.32 11.03 5.09
C ALA A 208 3.54 9.75 5.45
N TYR A 209 4.15 8.82 6.18
CA TYR A 209 3.46 7.61 6.67
C TYR A 209 2.33 7.95 7.66
N GLN A 210 2.53 8.92 8.55
CA GLN A 210 1.52 9.37 9.52
C GLN A 210 0.34 10.11 8.88
N SER A 211 0.43 10.50 7.61
CA SER A 211 -0.62 11.26 6.90
C SER A 211 -1.31 10.47 5.80
N ILE A 212 -1.01 9.18 5.67
CA ILE A 212 -1.73 8.27 4.78
C ILE A 212 -2.46 7.20 5.60
N TYR A 213 -3.62 6.80 5.13
CA TYR A 213 -4.45 5.81 5.79
C TYR A 213 -5.01 4.85 4.73
N GLY A 214 -5.09 3.57 5.08
CA GLY A 214 -5.79 2.54 4.32
C GLY A 214 -6.81 1.86 5.22
N PHE A 215 -8.02 1.63 4.71
CA PHE A 215 -9.03 0.85 5.39
C PHE A 215 -9.43 -0.33 4.52
N GLU A 216 -9.39 -1.53 5.08
CA GLU A 216 -9.76 -2.77 4.39
C GLU A 216 -10.47 -3.70 5.38
N LEU A 217 -11.49 -4.40 4.89
CA LEU A 217 -12.23 -5.37 5.67
C LEU A 217 -11.47 -6.69 5.77
N GLN A 218 -10.91 -7.17 4.66
CA GLN A 218 -10.24 -8.46 4.59
C GLN A 218 -8.80 -8.37 5.13
N GLY A 219 -8.50 -9.10 6.21
CA GLY A 219 -7.21 -8.99 6.90
C GLY A 219 -6.01 -9.41 6.04
N ASP A 220 -6.20 -10.37 5.13
CA ASP A 220 -5.15 -10.81 4.20
C ASP A 220 -4.77 -9.70 3.22
N ASN A 221 -5.75 -9.00 2.66
CA ASN A 221 -5.51 -7.84 1.81
C ASN A 221 -4.85 -6.69 2.59
N LEU A 222 -5.32 -6.43 3.82
CA LEU A 222 -4.74 -5.38 4.66
C LEU A 222 -3.27 -5.67 5.02
N LEU A 223 -2.90 -6.93 5.23
CA LEU A 223 -1.50 -7.33 5.43
C LEU A 223 -0.67 -7.04 4.17
N LEU A 224 -1.12 -7.47 2.99
CA LEU A 224 -0.44 -7.21 1.71
C LEU A 224 -0.25 -5.70 1.45
N ALA A 225 -1.26 -4.88 1.78
CA ALA A 225 -1.14 -3.43 1.70
C ALA A 225 -0.04 -2.87 2.61
N ARG A 226 0.09 -3.41 3.83
CA ARG A 226 1.12 -3.01 4.80
C ARG A 226 2.52 -3.46 4.40
N GLU A 227 2.65 -4.65 3.83
CA GLU A 227 3.90 -5.15 3.27
C GLU A 227 4.35 -4.31 2.07
N ASN A 228 3.41 -3.90 1.21
CA ASN A 228 3.72 -3.02 0.09
C ASN A 228 4.27 -1.65 0.51
N LEU A 229 4.11 -1.26 1.79
CA LEU A 229 4.63 -0.04 2.38
C LEU A 229 6.02 -0.21 3.03
N LEU A 230 6.61 -1.42 3.03
CA LEU A 230 7.99 -1.69 3.45
C LEU A 230 8.98 -1.33 2.32
#